data_AF-A0A0C9TPH7-F1
#
_entry.id   AF-A0A0C9TPH7-F1
#
_cell.length_a   1.000
_cell.length_b   1.000
_cell.length_c   1.000
_cell.angle_alpha   90.00
_cell.angle_beta   90.00
_cell.angle_gamma   90.00
#
_symmetry.space_group_name_H-M   'P 1'
#
loop_
_entity.id
_entity.type
_entity.pdbx_description
1 polymer ?
#
loop_
_entity_poly.entity_id
_entity_poly.type
_entity_poly.pdbx_seq_one_letter_code
_entity_poly.pdbx_strand_id
1 'polypeptide(L)'
;SSAWEATQLKQNFNTHMCEDEFVWADSAYPLQTWVVAPYKAPEKFLERNMEFNNHVSMLRIRSEHAIGFLKGRFQSLKGLRVRIVDEKSHKFATYWVAACIGLHAFAVHCEHREKES
;
A
#
# COMPACT_ATOMS: atom_id res chain seq x y z
N SER A 1 11.09 7.82 -13.20
CA SER A 1 11.25 6.95 -12.02
C SER A 1 11.22 5.50 -12.50
N SER A 2 12.30 4.73 -12.39
CA SER A 2 12.45 3.43 -13.07
C SER A 2 11.71 2.25 -12.40
N ALA A 3 11.44 2.34 -11.09
CA ALA A 3 10.80 1.24 -10.36
C ALA A 3 9.27 1.21 -10.55
N TRP A 4 8.61 2.37 -10.57
CA TRP A 4 7.15 2.48 -10.80
C TRP A 4 6.75 1.91 -12.16
N GLU A 5 7.50 2.27 -13.21
CA GLU A 5 7.21 1.82 -14.56
C GLU A 5 7.29 0.29 -14.68
N ALA A 6 8.14 -0.37 -13.89
CA ALA A 6 8.26 -1.83 -13.87
C ALA A 6 7.22 -2.54 -12.99
N THR A 7 6.33 -1.81 -12.30
CA THR A 7 5.31 -2.43 -11.45
C THR A 7 4.24 -3.15 -12.28
N GLN A 8 3.72 -4.27 -11.76
CA GLN A 8 2.65 -5.03 -12.41
C GLN A 8 1.40 -4.18 -12.66
N LEU A 9 1.04 -3.32 -11.71
CA LEU A 9 -0.11 -2.43 -11.86
C LEU A 9 0.03 -1.49 -13.06
N LYS A 10 1.22 -0.92 -13.27
CA LYS A 10 1.49 -0.03 -14.41
C LYS A 10 1.55 -0.78 -15.73
N GLN A 11 2.21 -1.94 -15.76
CA GLN A 11 2.37 -2.75 -16.97
C GLN A 11 1.05 -3.37 -17.44
N ASN A 12 0.17 -3.72 -16.50
CA ASN A 12 -1.02 -4.52 -16.75
C ASN A 12 -2.32 -3.83 -16.28
N PHE A 13 -2.36 -2.48 -16.32
CA PHE A 13 -3.48 -1.69 -15.79
C PHE A 13 -4.84 -2.18 -16.31
N ASN A 14 -5.00 -2.29 -17.63
CA ASN A 14 -6.26 -2.72 -18.27
C ASN A 14 -6.70 -4.15 -17.94
N THR A 15 -5.83 -4.96 -17.32
CA THR A 15 -6.19 -6.30 -16.85
C THR A 15 -6.61 -6.33 -15.38
N HIS A 16 -6.20 -5.32 -14.61
CA HIS A 16 -6.45 -5.23 -13.17
C HIS A 16 -7.52 -4.20 -12.82
N MET A 17 -7.78 -3.24 -13.71
CA MET A 17 -8.66 -2.09 -13.51
C MET A 17 -9.56 -1.90 -14.74
N CYS A 18 -10.77 -1.43 -14.50
CA CYS A 18 -11.71 -1.00 -15.54
C CYS A 18 -11.35 0.40 -16.07
N GLU A 19 -11.89 0.79 -17.23
CA GLU A 19 -11.56 2.06 -17.90
C GLU A 19 -11.82 3.31 -17.04
N ASP A 20 -12.79 3.25 -16.13
CA ASP A 20 -13.17 4.38 -15.25
C ASP A 20 -12.59 4.29 -13.83
N GLU A 21 -11.70 3.33 -13.57
CA GLU A 21 -11.05 3.18 -12.27
C GLU A 21 -9.74 3.97 -12.18
N PHE A 22 -9.41 4.41 -10.97
CA PHE A 22 -8.17 5.11 -10.69
C PHE A 22 -7.62 4.70 -9.33
N VAL A 23 -6.34 4.98 -9.12
CA VAL A 23 -5.63 4.72 -7.87
C VAL A 23 -5.20 6.02 -7.23
N TRP A 24 -5.53 6.20 -5.96
CA TRP A 24 -4.91 7.23 -5.14
C TRP A 24 -3.49 6.83 -4.79
N ALA A 25 -2.54 7.70 -5.14
CA ALA A 25 -1.12 7.48 -4.91
C ALA A 25 -0.52 8.60 -4.05
N ASP A 26 0.66 8.32 -3.47
CA ASP A 26 1.41 9.37 -2.80
C ASP A 26 1.91 10.42 -3.80
N SER A 27 2.19 11.63 -3.31
CA SER A 27 2.75 12.76 -4.05
C SER A 27 4.07 12.49 -4.80
N ALA A 28 4.76 11.40 -4.45
CA ALA A 28 5.97 10.91 -5.11
C ALA A 28 5.71 10.12 -6.41
N TYR A 29 4.48 9.65 -6.63
CA TYR A 29 4.11 8.95 -7.86
C TYR A 29 3.78 9.95 -8.98
N PRO A 30 4.03 9.58 -10.25
CA PRO A 30 3.67 10.43 -11.38
C PRO A 30 2.14 10.52 -11.50
N LEU A 31 1.65 11.72 -11.80
CA LEU A 31 0.26 11.91 -12.20
C LEU A 31 0.02 11.24 -13.56
N GLN A 32 -1.04 10.45 -13.65
CA GLN A 32 -1.50 9.80 -14.88
C GLN A 32 -3.03 9.88 -14.94
N THR A 33 -3.63 9.52 -16.08
CA THR A 33 -5.11 9.51 -16.23
C THR A 33 -5.82 8.66 -15.18
N TRP A 34 -5.14 7.64 -14.65
CA TRP A 34 -5.66 6.71 -13.65
C TRP A 34 -4.82 6.70 -12.35
N VAL A 35 -3.82 7.58 -12.21
CA VAL A 35 -3.01 7.72 -10.98
C VAL A 35 -3.19 9.14 -10.45
N VAL A 36 -3.91 9.26 -9.34
CA VAL A 36 -4.27 10.56 -8.77
C VAL A 36 -3.51 10.77 -7.47
N ALA A 37 -2.68 11.82 -7.43
CA ALA A 37 -1.91 12.20 -6.25
C ALA A 37 -2.48 13.49 -5.63
N PRO A 38 -2.20 13.78 -4.34
CA PRO A 38 -2.60 15.01 -3.70
C PRO A 38 -2.12 16.27 -4.43
N TYR A 39 -2.96 17.32 -4.41
CA TYR A 39 -2.60 18.65 -4.93
C TYR A 39 -1.39 19.23 -4.18
N LYS A 40 -0.49 19.88 -4.91
CA LYS A 40 0.70 20.57 -4.37
C LYS A 40 0.43 22.07 -4.23
N ALA A 41 1.31 22.79 -3.54
CA ALA A 41 1.18 24.25 -3.44
C ALA A 41 1.44 24.90 -4.82
N PRO A 42 0.71 25.97 -5.19
CA PRO A 42 -0.27 26.69 -4.36
C PRO A 42 -1.70 26.12 -4.40
N GLU A 43 -2.02 25.23 -5.35
CA GLU A 43 -3.39 24.74 -5.58
C GLU A 43 -3.97 23.95 -4.41
N LYS A 44 -3.10 23.35 -3.57
CA LYS A 44 -3.52 22.67 -2.34
C LYS A 44 -4.29 23.55 -1.37
N PHE A 45 -4.19 24.88 -1.50
CA PHE A 45 -4.86 25.85 -0.63
C PHE A 45 -6.26 26.24 -1.11
N LEU A 46 -6.67 25.76 -2.29
CA LEU A 46 -8.06 25.89 -2.73
C LEU A 46 -8.94 24.95 -1.89
N GLU A 47 -10.09 25.42 -1.44
CA GLU A 47 -10.99 24.73 -0.50
C GLU A 47 -11.29 23.28 -0.93
N ARG A 48 -11.75 23.10 -2.17
CA ARG A 48 -12.05 21.76 -2.74
C ARG A 48 -10.82 20.84 -2.78
N ASN A 49 -9.64 21.40 -3.02
CA ASN A 49 -8.39 20.61 -3.09
C ASN A 49 -7.91 20.23 -1.69
N MET A 50 -8.16 21.07 -0.68
CA MET A 50 -7.92 20.74 0.72
C MET A 50 -8.80 19.57 1.17
N GLU A 51 -10.09 19.58 0.83
CA GLU A 51 -11.00 18.48 1.12
C GLU A 51 -10.53 17.17 0.45
N PHE A 52 -10.21 17.23 -0.85
CA PHE A 52 -9.66 16.09 -1.57
C PHE A 52 -8.39 15.53 -0.90
N ASN A 53 -7.42 16.41 -0.61
CA ASN A 53 -6.17 16.02 0.04
C ASN A 53 -6.40 15.44 1.45
N ASN A 54 -7.41 15.93 2.18
CA ASN A 54 -7.79 15.40 3.49
C ASN A 54 -8.32 13.96 3.36
N HIS A 55 -9.18 13.68 2.38
CA HIS A 55 -9.64 12.31 2.11
C HIS A 55 -8.50 11.34 1.78
N VAL A 56 -7.58 11.75 0.91
CA VAL A 56 -6.40 10.93 0.58
C VAL A 56 -5.53 10.71 1.82
N SER A 57 -5.35 11.74 2.66
CA SER A 57 -4.58 11.64 3.91
C SER A 57 -5.20 10.66 4.90
N MET A 58 -6.53 10.67 5.07
CA MET A 58 -7.23 9.73 5.93
C MET A 58 -7.03 8.26 5.50
N LEU A 59 -7.07 7.99 4.20
CA LEU A 59 -6.82 6.64 3.66
C LEU A 59 -5.38 6.21 3.85
N ARG A 60 -4.43 7.13 3.68
CA ARG A 60 -3.01 6.86 3.94
C ARG A 60 -2.77 6.51 5.40
N ILE A 61 -3.35 7.27 6.33
CA ILE A 61 -3.24 7.00 7.78
C ILE A 61 -3.74 5.58 8.12
N ARG A 62 -4.90 5.17 7.57
CA ARG A 62 -5.41 3.80 7.77
C ARG A 62 -4.47 2.73 7.23
N SER A 63 -3.90 2.95 6.05
CA SER A 63 -2.95 2.04 5.42
C SER A 63 -1.65 1.93 6.22
N GLU A 64 -1.10 3.06 6.66
CA GLU A 64 0.08 3.14 7.52
C GLU A 64 -0.14 2.45 8.86
N HIS A 65 -1.30 2.65 9.50
CA HIS A 65 -1.68 1.94 10.72
C HIS A 65 -1.74 0.43 10.49
N ALA A 66 -2.43 -0.03 9.44
CA ALA A 66 -2.52 -1.47 9.13
C ALA A 66 -1.13 -2.10 8.94
N ILE A 67 -0.24 -1.45 8.18
CA ILE A 67 1.15 -1.90 7.99
C ILE A 67 1.93 -1.84 9.31
N GLY A 68 1.69 -0.82 10.14
CA GLY A 68 2.28 -0.67 11.47
C GLY A 68 1.91 -1.81 12.40
N PHE A 69 0.62 -2.19 12.45
CA PHE A 69 0.14 -3.36 13.20
C PHE A 69 0.74 -4.66 12.68
N LEU A 70 0.77 -4.85 11.35
CA LEU A 70 1.39 -6.02 10.72
C LEU A 70 2.86 -6.18 11.14
N LYS A 71 3.66 -5.12 11.01
CA LYS A 71 5.08 -5.10 11.40
C LYS A 71 5.26 -5.20 12.92
N GLY A 72 4.31 -4.66 13.70
CA GLY A 72 4.29 -4.76 15.16
C GLY A 72 4.10 -6.20 15.65
N ARG A 73 3.21 -6.95 14.99
CA ARG A 73 3.00 -8.37 15.28
C ARG A 73 4.16 -9.23 14.78
N PHE A 74 4.63 -8.98 13.56
CA PHE A 74 5.73 -9.72 12.93
C PHE A 74 6.97 -8.84 12.83
N GLN A 75 7.75 -8.80 13.91
CA GLN A 75 9.00 -8.02 13.96
C GLN A 75 10.01 -8.43 12.89
N SER A 76 9.90 -9.65 12.32
CA SER A 76 10.68 -10.09 11.17
C SER A 76 10.49 -9.22 9.92
N LEU A 77 9.39 -8.46 9.83
CA LEU A 77 9.13 -7.48 8.77
C LEU A 77 9.75 -6.10 9.06
N LYS A 78 10.24 -5.85 10.28
CA LYS A 78 11.02 -4.65 10.62
C LYS A 78 12.50 -4.87 10.33
N GLY A 79 12.87 -4.61 9.07
CA GLY A 79 14.22 -4.88 8.58
C GLY A 79 14.39 -6.36 8.25
N LEU A 80 13.61 -6.82 7.27
CA LEU A 80 13.64 -8.20 6.77
C LEU A 80 15.07 -8.61 6.45
N ARG A 81 15.64 -9.50 7.28
CA ARG A 81 17.04 -9.95 7.18
C ARG A 81 17.22 -11.07 6.17
N VAL A 82 16.62 -10.92 4.99
CA VAL A 82 16.78 -11.84 3.87
C VAL A 82 17.74 -11.20 2.87
N ARG A 83 18.86 -11.86 2.61
CA ARG A 83 19.82 -11.40 1.60
C ARG A 83 19.30 -11.79 0.22
N ILE A 84 18.84 -10.80 -0.55
CA ILE A 84 18.34 -10.99 -1.91
C ILE A 84 19.54 -10.98 -2.86
N VAL A 85 19.91 -12.16 -3.38
CA VAL A 85 21.04 -12.35 -4.31
C VAL A 85 20.60 -12.95 -5.65
N ASP A 86 19.44 -13.59 -5.68
CA ASP A 86 18.90 -14.31 -6.83
C ASP A 86 17.37 -14.35 -6.76
N GLU A 87 16.75 -14.86 -7.83
CA GLU A 87 15.28 -15.00 -7.92
C GLU A 87 14.69 -15.87 -6.80
N LYS A 88 15.40 -16.91 -6.35
CA LYS A 88 14.92 -17.82 -5.30
C LYS A 88 14.85 -17.10 -3.95
N SER A 89 15.90 -16.35 -3.60
CA SER A 89 15.94 -15.52 -2.39
C SER A 89 14.91 -14.40 -2.41
N HIS A 90 14.62 -13.81 -3.59
CA HIS A 90 13.55 -12.83 -3.76
C HIS A 90 12.15 -13.45 -3.58
N LYS A 91 11.90 -14.63 -4.18
CA LYS A 91 10.65 -15.39 -3.97
C LYS A 91 10.47 -15.77 -2.50
N PHE A 92 11.54 -16.20 -1.84
CA PHE A 92 11.51 -16.51 -0.41
C PHE A 92 11.12 -15.30 0.43
N ALA A 93 11.72 -14.13 0.19
CA ALA A 93 11.33 -12.88 0.86
C ALA A 93 9.84 -12.55 0.62
N THR A 94 9.35 -12.74 -0.60
CA THR A 94 7.94 -12.50 -0.96
C THR A 94 6.99 -13.45 -0.22
N TYR A 95 7.29 -14.75 -0.20
CA TYR A 95 6.50 -15.74 0.55
C TYR A 95 6.52 -15.47 2.05
N TRP A 96 7.65 -15.03 2.59
CA TRP A 96 7.76 -14.64 4.00
C TRP A 96 6.80 -13.50 4.34
N VAL A 97 6.77 -12.45 3.50
CA VAL A 97 5.84 -11.32 3.66
C VAL A 97 4.40 -11.79 3.54
N ALA A 98 4.07 -12.59 2.52
CA ALA A 98 2.72 -13.12 2.30
C ALA A 98 2.24 -13.99 3.48
N ALA A 99 3.10 -14.86 4.02
CA ALA A 99 2.78 -15.68 5.18
C ALA A 99 2.48 -14.81 6.41
N CYS A 100 3.27 -13.75 6.65
CA CYS A 100 3.01 -12.81 7.75
C CYS A 100 1.67 -12.09 7.55
N ILE A 101 1.31 -11.69 6.33
CA ILE A 101 0.01 -11.07 6.03
C ILE A 101 -1.13 -12.04 6.33
N GLY A 102 -1.05 -13.28 5.85
CA GLY A 102 -2.07 -14.30 6.07
C GLY A 102 -2.28 -14.62 7.56
N LEU A 103 -1.18 -14.82 8.29
CA LEU A 103 -1.22 -15.05 9.74
C LEU A 103 -1.73 -13.82 10.50
N HIS A 104 -1.38 -12.61 10.06
CA HIS A 104 -1.90 -11.39 10.64
C HIS A 104 -3.42 -11.32 10.51
N ALA A 105 -3.95 -11.54 9.31
CA ALA A 105 -5.38 -11.51 9.04
C ALA A 105 -6.13 -12.55 9.86
N PHE A 106 -5.61 -13.78 9.95
CA PHE A 106 -6.17 -14.83 10.80
C PHE A 106 -6.20 -14.41 12.28
N ALA A 107 -5.10 -13.87 12.81
CA ALA A 107 -5.03 -13.41 14.19
C ALA A 107 -6.01 -12.26 14.47
N VAL A 108 -6.11 -11.27 13.58
CA VAL A 108 -7.12 -10.18 13.71
C VAL A 108 -8.53 -10.75 13.75
N HIS A 109 -8.83 -11.73 12.89
CA HIS A 109 -10.14 -12.37 12.87
C HIS A 109 -10.46 -13.10 14.18
N CYS A 110 -9.51 -13.83 14.75
CA CYS A 110 -9.68 -14.48 16.05
C CYS A 110 -9.88 -13.45 17.18
N GLU A 111 -9.05 -12.41 17.23
CA GLU A 111 -9.16 -11.32 18.23
C GLU A 111 -10.51 -10.60 18.15
N HIS A 112 -11.12 -10.46 16.97
CA HIS A 112 -12.45 -9.91 16.82
C HIS A 112 -13.52 -10.83 17.41
N ARG A 113 -13.44 -12.13 17.13
CA ARG A 113 -14.39 -13.13 17.66
C ARG A 113 -14.33 -13.24 19.19
N GLU A 114 -13.15 -13.12 19.79
CA GLU A 114 -13.00 -13.14 21.25
C GLU A 114 -13.63 -11.93 21.93
N LYS A 115 -13.67 -10.76 21.27
CA LYS A 115 -14.30 -9.54 21.81
C LYS A 115 -15.83 -9.56 21.73
N GLU A 116 -16.38 -10.40 20.86
CA GLU A 116 -17.82 -10.57 20.67
C GLU A 116 -18.40 -11.69 21.57
N SER A 117 -17.54 -12.46 22.25
CA SER A 117 -17.90 -13.50 23.21
C SER A 117 -17.88 -13.00 24.65
#